data_AF-A0A4P2QXG4-F1
#
_entry.id   AF-A0A4P2QXG4-F1
#
_cell.length_a   1.000
_cell.length_b   1.000
_cell.length_c   1.000
_cell.angle_alpha   90.00
_cell.angle_beta   90.00
_cell.angle_gamma   90.00
#
_symmetry.space_group_name_H-M   'P 1'
#
loop_
_entity.id
_entity.type
_entity.pdbx_description
1 polymer ?
#
loop_
_entity_poly.entity_id
_entity_poly.type
_entity_poly.pdbx_seq_one_letter_code
_entity_poly.pdbx_strand_id
1 'polypeptide(L)'
;MTRPPTRLSNFLQHRGACPEAVFWSRQGSSLEELWLRCPRPEWMLWAMAQLGYQGSRRLHRFAARCARRNLVLLADPRSAQAIDVAERHANAQVGIEELRRAFRAAQDAAEQAAARPGWTAALACAMTATARAARNDALDAAREASSYAARAVAWDIHRDATLESEEAWQADELRQIVGNDIDRLIQVAAYESYGHAP
;
A
#
# COMPACT_ATOMS: atom_id res chain seq x y z
N MET A 1 -29.08 1.35 10.94
CA MET A 1 -28.75 2.04 12.21
C MET A 1 -27.28 2.42 12.19
N THR A 2 -26.95 3.70 12.18
CA THR A 2 -25.55 4.18 12.19
C THR A 2 -25.06 4.24 13.64
N ARG A 3 -23.91 3.61 13.95
CA ARG A 3 -23.30 3.70 15.29
C ARG A 3 -22.91 5.17 15.58
N PRO A 4 -23.13 5.67 16.81
CA PRO A 4 -22.73 7.03 17.17
C PRO A 4 -21.20 7.19 17.14
N PRO A 5 -20.66 8.42 17.01
CA PRO A 5 -19.24 8.67 17.13
C PRO A 5 -18.67 8.16 18.47
N THR A 6 -17.47 7.61 18.43
CA THR A 6 -16.69 7.16 19.60
C THR A 6 -15.50 8.10 19.83
N ARG A 7 -14.84 7.98 20.98
CA ARG A 7 -13.58 8.71 21.22
C ARG A 7 -12.53 8.43 20.14
N LEU A 8 -12.38 7.15 19.76
CA LEU A 8 -11.47 6.73 18.70
C LEU A 8 -11.83 7.34 17.35
N SER A 9 -13.12 7.35 16.96
CA SER A 9 -13.50 7.95 15.68
C SER A 9 -13.25 9.46 15.67
N ASN A 10 -13.47 10.14 16.80
CA ASN A 10 -13.19 11.58 16.92
C ASN A 10 -11.67 11.88 16.87
N PHE A 11 -10.85 11.01 17.47
CA PHE A 11 -9.39 11.09 17.42
C PHE A 11 -8.88 10.93 15.98
N LEU A 12 -9.38 9.93 15.24
CA LEU A 12 -9.02 9.73 13.83
C LEU A 12 -9.49 10.88 12.95
N GLN A 13 -10.70 11.41 13.20
CA GLN A 13 -11.23 12.58 12.50
C GLN A 13 -10.35 13.81 12.72
N HIS A 14 -9.92 14.09 13.96
CA HIS A 14 -9.03 15.21 14.25
C HIS A 14 -7.67 15.08 13.56
N ARG A 15 -7.17 13.86 13.38
CA ARG A 15 -5.95 13.57 12.63
C ARG A 15 -6.14 13.61 11.10
N GLY A 16 -7.37 13.85 10.61
CA GLY A 16 -7.66 13.98 9.19
C GLY A 16 -7.89 12.64 8.46
N ALA A 17 -8.35 11.60 9.16
CA ALA A 17 -8.77 10.37 8.51
C ALA A 17 -9.98 10.63 7.59
N CYS A 18 -10.07 9.92 6.47
CA CYS A 18 -11.21 10.06 5.56
C CYS A 18 -12.54 9.64 6.24
N PRO A 19 -13.69 10.18 5.79
CA PRO A 19 -14.99 9.89 6.40
C PRO A 19 -15.31 8.40 6.50
N GLU A 20 -14.92 7.61 5.50
CA GLU A 20 -15.12 6.17 5.45
C GLU A 20 -14.35 5.45 6.56
N ALA A 21 -13.07 5.79 6.74
CA ALA A 21 -12.24 5.24 7.81
C ALA A 21 -12.76 5.67 9.20
N VAL A 22 -13.18 6.94 9.36
CA VAL A 22 -13.79 7.44 10.59
C VAL A 22 -15.08 6.68 10.91
N PHE A 23 -15.95 6.47 9.93
CA PHE A 23 -17.19 5.72 10.13
C PHE A 23 -16.91 4.26 10.48
N TRP A 24 -16.02 3.59 9.74
CA TRP A 24 -15.62 2.22 9.98
C TRP A 24 -15.03 2.02 11.39
N SER A 25 -14.23 2.98 11.88
CA SER A 25 -13.58 2.90 13.19
C SER A 25 -14.55 2.84 14.38
N ARG A 26 -15.82 3.24 14.20
CA ARG A 26 -16.84 3.21 15.27
C ARG A 26 -17.17 1.80 15.76
N GLN A 27 -16.69 0.77 15.07
CA GLN A 27 -16.87 -0.62 15.46
C GLN A 27 -15.77 -1.19 16.36
N GLY A 28 -14.65 -0.48 16.52
CA GLY A 28 -13.51 -0.93 17.32
C GLY A 28 -13.47 -0.30 18.70
N SER A 29 -12.75 -0.97 19.57
CA SER A 29 -12.62 -0.64 21.00
C SER A 29 -11.25 -0.04 21.34
N SER A 30 -10.24 -0.29 20.50
CA SER A 30 -8.88 0.26 20.62
C SER A 30 -8.20 0.43 19.25
N LEU A 31 -7.09 1.17 19.17
CA LEU A 31 -6.33 1.32 17.93
C LEU A 31 -5.66 0.01 17.51
N GLU A 32 -5.27 -0.84 18.46
CA GLU A 32 -4.73 -2.18 18.22
C GLU A 32 -5.77 -3.07 17.55
N GLU A 33 -7.00 -3.09 18.07
CA GLU A 33 -8.10 -3.84 17.47
C GLU A 33 -8.38 -3.36 16.05
N LEU A 34 -8.43 -2.04 15.85
CA LEU A 34 -8.64 -1.44 14.53
C LEU A 34 -7.49 -1.82 13.58
N TRP A 35 -6.24 -1.74 14.00
CA TRP A 35 -5.10 -2.14 13.16
C TRP A 35 -5.20 -3.61 12.73
N LEU A 36 -5.48 -4.51 13.68
CA LEU A 36 -5.61 -5.95 13.42
C LEU A 36 -6.76 -6.32 12.49
N ARG A 37 -7.85 -5.54 12.50
CA ARG A 37 -9.05 -5.81 11.70
C ARG A 37 -9.17 -4.96 10.43
N CYS A 38 -8.28 -3.99 10.22
CA CYS A 38 -8.34 -3.05 9.11
C CYS A 38 -8.32 -3.76 7.74
N PRO A 39 -9.40 -3.71 6.93
CA PRO A 39 -9.41 -4.42 5.65
C PRO A 39 -8.75 -3.63 4.51
N ARG A 40 -8.32 -2.38 4.78
CA ARG A 40 -7.87 -1.43 3.75
C ARG A 40 -6.40 -1.08 3.96
N PRO A 41 -5.50 -1.50 3.05
CA PRO A 41 -4.07 -1.16 3.16
C PRO A 41 -3.83 0.35 3.04
N GLU A 42 -4.68 1.08 2.30
CA GLU A 42 -4.61 2.54 2.20
C GLU A 42 -4.78 3.22 3.58
N TRP A 43 -5.77 2.79 4.36
CA TRP A 43 -6.00 3.33 5.72
C TRP A 43 -4.83 3.00 6.65
N MET A 44 -4.27 1.80 6.52
CA MET A 44 -3.09 1.37 7.28
C MET A 44 -1.86 2.21 6.92
N LEU A 45 -1.57 2.41 5.63
CA LEU A 45 -0.46 3.25 5.15
C LEU A 45 -0.66 4.74 5.49
N TRP A 46 -1.90 5.21 5.51
CA TRP A 46 -2.23 6.53 6.06
C TRP A 46 -1.87 6.60 7.54
N ALA A 47 -2.34 5.63 8.35
CA ALA A 47 -2.07 5.60 9.78
C ALA A 47 -0.57 5.52 10.08
N MET A 48 0.18 4.66 9.39
CA MET A 48 1.63 4.55 9.52
C MET A 48 2.33 5.90 9.30
N ALA A 49 1.88 6.69 8.33
CA ALA A 49 2.43 8.02 8.09
C ALA A 49 2.09 9.01 9.23
N GLN A 50 0.84 9.00 9.71
CA GLN A 50 0.41 9.81 10.86
C GLN A 50 1.13 9.44 12.16
N LEU A 51 1.64 8.21 12.24
CA LEU A 51 2.40 7.69 13.36
C LEU A 51 3.92 7.87 13.17
N GLY A 52 4.37 8.45 12.05
CA GLY A 52 5.80 8.70 11.80
C GLY A 52 6.62 7.44 11.54
N TYR A 53 6.01 6.37 10.99
CA TYR A 53 6.70 5.12 10.69
C TYR A 53 7.90 5.31 9.72
N GLN A 54 9.09 4.86 10.12
CA GLN A 54 10.35 5.05 9.37
C GLN A 54 10.87 3.79 8.66
N GLY A 55 10.09 2.70 8.59
CA GLY A 55 10.51 1.42 8.04
C GLY A 55 10.57 1.37 6.50
N SER A 56 11.41 2.21 5.88
CA SER A 56 11.52 2.35 4.42
C SER A 56 11.74 1.03 3.68
N ARG A 57 12.58 0.14 4.21
CA ARG A 57 12.83 -1.19 3.61
C ARG A 57 11.57 -2.07 3.58
N ARG A 58 10.77 -2.04 4.65
CA ARG A 58 9.52 -2.79 4.77
C ARG A 58 8.47 -2.23 3.82
N LEU A 59 8.37 -0.90 3.70
CA LEU A 59 7.49 -0.24 2.74
C LEU A 59 7.84 -0.58 1.29
N HIS A 60 9.12 -0.55 0.91
CA HIS A 60 9.55 -0.97 -0.43
C HIS A 60 9.26 -2.46 -0.70
N ARG A 61 9.46 -3.33 0.30
CA ARG A 61 9.11 -4.75 0.18
C ARG A 61 7.62 -4.93 -0.08
N PHE A 62 6.78 -4.21 0.65
CA PHE A 62 5.33 -4.25 0.47
C PHE A 62 4.94 -3.77 -0.93
N ALA A 63 5.48 -2.62 -1.37
CA ALA A 63 5.29 -2.11 -2.73
C ALA A 63 5.62 -3.16 -3.81
N ALA A 64 6.77 -3.81 -3.69
CA ALA A 64 7.20 -4.83 -4.64
C ALA A 64 6.27 -6.06 -4.65
N ARG A 65 5.81 -6.51 -3.48
CA ARG A 65 4.85 -7.61 -3.38
C ARG A 65 3.50 -7.26 -4.02
N CYS A 66 2.99 -6.05 -3.81
CA CYS A 66 1.78 -5.56 -4.47
C CYS A 66 1.94 -5.57 -6.00
N ALA A 67 3.05 -5.05 -6.52
CA ALA A 67 3.31 -5.06 -7.97
C ALA A 67 3.44 -6.49 -8.53
N ARG A 68 4.12 -7.39 -7.80
CA ARG A 68 4.32 -8.80 -8.20
C ARG A 68 3.01 -9.57 -8.40
N ARG A 69 1.92 -9.18 -7.71
CA ARG A 69 0.57 -9.75 -7.92
C ARG A 69 0.08 -9.64 -9.37
N ASN A 70 0.60 -8.69 -10.14
CA ASN A 70 0.16 -8.40 -11.49
C ASN A 70 1.18 -8.84 -12.56
N LEU A 71 2.26 -9.51 -12.17
CA LEU A 71 3.35 -9.90 -13.09
C LEU A 71 2.85 -10.70 -14.30
N VAL A 72 1.79 -11.50 -14.13
CA VAL A 72 1.18 -12.29 -15.22
C VAL A 72 0.60 -11.43 -16.35
N LEU A 73 0.27 -10.16 -16.09
CA LEU A 73 -0.20 -9.22 -17.10
C LEU A 73 0.94 -8.53 -17.86
N LEU A 74 2.17 -8.65 -17.37
CA LEU A 74 3.31 -7.84 -17.79
C LEU A 74 4.23 -8.66 -18.70
N ALA A 75 4.16 -8.41 -20.01
CA ALA A 75 5.00 -9.08 -20.99
C ALA A 75 6.40 -8.43 -21.16
N ASP A 76 6.53 -7.14 -20.84
CA ASP A 76 7.79 -6.43 -21.03
C ASP A 76 8.78 -6.76 -19.90
N PRO A 77 10.01 -7.22 -20.22
CA PRO A 77 10.99 -7.63 -19.22
C PRO A 77 11.41 -6.50 -18.27
N ARG A 78 11.30 -5.23 -18.69
CA ARG A 78 11.58 -4.07 -17.82
C ARG A 78 10.63 -3.99 -16.63
N SER A 79 9.41 -4.52 -16.79
CA SER A 79 8.43 -4.61 -15.70
C SER A 79 8.89 -5.58 -14.61
N ALA A 80 9.28 -6.80 -15.00
CA ALA A 80 9.81 -7.80 -14.08
C ALA A 80 11.09 -7.28 -13.38
N GLN A 81 11.98 -6.65 -14.17
CA GLN A 81 13.21 -6.05 -13.65
C GLN A 81 12.94 -4.96 -12.59
N ALA A 82 11.91 -4.12 -12.78
CA ALA A 82 11.57 -3.09 -11.80
C ALA A 82 11.10 -3.66 -10.46
N ILE A 83 10.30 -4.73 -10.50
CA ILE A 83 9.88 -5.45 -9.29
C ILE A 83 11.10 -6.05 -8.59
N ASP A 84 11.97 -6.74 -9.34
CA ASP A 84 13.17 -7.37 -8.78
C ASP A 84 14.15 -6.34 -8.19
N VAL A 85 14.33 -5.18 -8.84
CA VAL A 85 15.13 -4.07 -8.30
C VAL A 85 14.51 -3.52 -7.01
N ALA A 86 13.19 -3.35 -6.95
CA ALA A 86 12.50 -2.89 -5.74
C ALA A 86 12.67 -3.88 -4.57
N GLU A 87 12.58 -5.19 -4.81
CA GLU A 87 12.84 -6.21 -3.78
C GLU A 87 14.30 -6.21 -3.32
N ARG A 88 15.26 -6.13 -4.26
CA ARG A 88 16.68 -6.01 -3.92
C ARG A 88 16.97 -4.73 -3.15
N HIS A 89 16.30 -3.62 -3.48
CA HIS A 89 16.45 -2.36 -2.75
C HIS A 89 15.92 -2.46 -1.32
N ALA A 90 14.76 -3.10 -1.13
CA ALA A 90 14.22 -3.41 0.18
C ALA A 90 15.19 -4.29 1.02
N ASN A 91 15.99 -5.14 0.37
CA ASN A 91 17.04 -5.95 0.99
C ASN A 91 18.39 -5.24 1.09
N ALA A 92 18.49 -3.95 0.74
CA ALA A 92 19.72 -3.15 0.71
C ALA A 92 20.83 -3.72 -0.18
N GLN A 93 20.45 -4.45 -1.23
CA GLN A 93 21.37 -5.05 -2.20
C GLN A 93 21.67 -4.10 -3.37
N VAL A 94 20.83 -3.08 -3.58
CA VAL A 94 21.01 -2.05 -4.62
C VAL A 94 20.75 -0.66 -4.07
N GLY A 95 21.44 0.33 -4.63
CA GLY A 95 21.30 1.73 -4.27
C GLY A 95 20.14 2.43 -4.95
N ILE A 96 19.91 3.69 -4.53
CA ILE A 96 18.79 4.48 -5.03
C ILE A 96 18.87 4.79 -6.54
N GLU A 97 20.08 4.88 -7.10
CA GLU A 97 20.23 5.18 -8.52
C GLU A 97 19.77 4.01 -9.41
N GLU A 98 20.02 2.77 -8.99
CA GLU A 98 19.52 1.58 -9.71
C GLU A 98 17.99 1.51 -9.63
N LEU A 99 17.42 1.80 -8.45
CA LEU A 99 15.97 1.89 -8.26
C LEU A 99 15.33 2.94 -9.18
N ARG A 100 15.91 4.14 -9.26
CA ARG A 100 15.44 5.22 -10.15
C ARG A 100 15.55 4.86 -11.63
N ARG A 101 16.60 4.13 -12.03
CA ARG A 101 16.73 3.65 -13.41
C ARG A 101 15.65 2.63 -13.74
N ALA A 102 15.39 1.71 -12.84
CA ALA A 102 14.34 0.70 -13.00
C ALA A 102 12.94 1.34 -13.07
N PHE A 103 12.68 2.36 -12.23
CA PHE A 103 11.47 3.18 -12.31
C PHE A 103 11.26 3.79 -13.70
N ARG A 104 12.26 4.50 -14.23
CA ARG A 104 12.18 5.12 -15.56
C ARG A 104 11.98 4.08 -16.66
N ALA A 105 12.72 2.97 -16.62
CA ALA A 105 12.59 1.90 -17.61
C ALA A 105 11.18 1.28 -17.64
N ALA A 106 10.54 1.13 -16.46
CA ALA A 106 9.16 0.65 -16.37
C ALA A 106 8.15 1.68 -16.89
N GLN A 107 8.37 2.98 -16.68
CA GLN A 107 7.54 4.03 -17.28
C GLN A 107 7.64 4.02 -18.81
N ASP A 108 8.86 3.96 -19.36
CA ASP A 108 9.08 3.86 -20.80
C ASP A 108 8.38 2.62 -21.39
N ALA A 109 8.39 1.50 -20.66
CA ALA A 109 7.67 0.30 -21.06
C ALA A 109 6.15 0.54 -21.10
N ALA A 110 5.60 1.22 -20.09
CA ALA A 110 4.17 1.54 -20.02
C ALA A 110 3.72 2.45 -21.16
N GLU A 111 4.51 3.48 -21.47
CA GLU A 111 4.24 4.39 -22.59
C GLU A 111 4.26 3.66 -23.93
N GLN A 112 5.24 2.79 -24.15
CA GLN A 112 5.32 1.98 -25.38
C GLN A 112 4.16 0.98 -25.50
N ALA A 113 3.73 0.40 -24.39
CA ALA A 113 2.61 -0.54 -24.37
C ALA A 113 1.26 0.16 -24.61
N ALA A 114 1.10 1.40 -24.16
CA ALA A 114 -0.13 2.18 -24.35
C ALA A 114 -0.47 2.46 -25.82
N ALA A 115 0.52 2.44 -26.70
CA ALA A 115 0.35 2.60 -28.15
C ALA A 115 -0.03 1.29 -28.88
N ARG A 116 -0.01 0.13 -28.20
CA ARG A 116 -0.22 -1.18 -28.82
C ARG A 116 -1.69 -1.64 -28.75
N PRO A 117 -2.14 -2.44 -29.73
CA PRO A 117 -3.40 -3.17 -29.61
C PRO A 117 -3.39 -4.06 -28.35
N GLY A 118 -4.53 -4.16 -27.66
CA GLY A 118 -4.64 -4.95 -26.42
C GLY A 118 -4.32 -4.16 -25.14
N TRP A 119 -4.13 -2.84 -25.22
CA TRP A 119 -4.09 -1.99 -24.03
C TRP A 119 -5.42 -2.04 -23.27
N THR A 120 -5.37 -2.38 -21.99
CA THR A 120 -6.54 -2.46 -21.10
C THR A 120 -6.33 -1.62 -19.86
N ALA A 121 -7.43 -1.29 -19.15
CA ALA A 121 -7.35 -0.61 -17.87
C ALA A 121 -6.58 -1.43 -16.81
N ALA A 122 -6.74 -2.77 -16.83
CA ALA A 122 -5.99 -3.67 -15.96
C ALA A 122 -4.49 -3.61 -16.23
N LEU A 123 -4.08 -3.67 -17.50
CA LEU A 123 -2.67 -3.55 -17.89
C LEU A 123 -2.10 -2.18 -17.51
N ALA A 124 -2.84 -1.10 -17.75
CA ALA A 124 -2.43 0.25 -17.37
C ALA A 124 -2.14 0.36 -15.86
N CYS A 125 -3.05 -0.18 -15.03
CA CYS A 125 -2.86 -0.23 -13.58
C CYS A 125 -1.69 -1.13 -13.17
N ALA A 126 -1.53 -2.31 -13.78
CA ALA A 126 -0.44 -3.25 -13.48
C ALA A 126 0.94 -2.63 -13.76
N MET A 127 1.09 -1.97 -14.92
CA MET A 127 2.33 -1.29 -15.30
C MET A 127 2.60 -0.08 -14.41
N THR A 128 1.56 0.67 -14.06
CA THR A 128 1.70 1.80 -13.12
C THR A 128 2.16 1.30 -11.75
N ALA A 129 1.52 0.26 -11.19
CA ALA A 129 1.90 -0.33 -9.91
C ALA A 129 3.37 -0.78 -9.91
N THR A 130 3.81 -1.38 -11.01
CA THR A 130 5.18 -1.86 -11.21
C THR A 130 6.19 -0.72 -11.24
N ALA A 131 5.91 0.34 -11.99
CA ALA A 131 6.75 1.52 -11.98
C ALA A 131 6.79 2.12 -10.56
N ARG A 132 5.63 2.35 -9.92
CA ARG A 132 5.56 2.98 -8.59
C ARG A 132 6.22 2.16 -7.49
N ALA A 133 6.32 0.84 -7.62
CA ALA A 133 7.07 0.02 -6.66
C ALA A 133 8.57 0.36 -6.61
N ALA A 134 9.12 0.93 -7.69
CA ALA A 134 10.50 1.42 -7.77
C ALA A 134 10.63 2.94 -7.50
N ARG A 135 9.62 3.58 -6.91
CA ARG A 135 9.72 5.00 -6.53
C ARG A 135 10.67 5.17 -5.34
N ASN A 136 11.40 6.29 -5.30
CA ASN A 136 12.37 6.59 -4.23
C ASN A 136 11.73 6.73 -2.84
N ASP A 137 10.62 7.47 -2.78
CA ASP A 137 9.92 7.64 -1.51
C ASP A 137 9.17 6.36 -1.18
N ALA A 138 9.52 5.74 -0.06
CA ALA A 138 9.05 4.41 0.30
C ALA A 138 7.54 4.38 0.60
N LEU A 139 7.01 5.46 1.18
CA LEU A 139 5.60 5.55 1.54
C LEU A 139 4.75 5.79 0.30
N ASP A 140 5.18 6.67 -0.61
CA ASP A 140 4.55 6.87 -1.91
C ASP A 140 4.62 5.58 -2.75
N ALA A 141 5.77 4.89 -2.74
CA ALA A 141 5.93 3.60 -3.41
C ALA A 141 4.88 2.60 -2.91
N ALA A 142 4.79 2.43 -1.58
CA ALA A 142 3.83 1.52 -0.95
C ALA A 142 2.38 1.88 -1.28
N ARG A 143 2.00 3.16 -1.13
CA ARG A 143 0.63 3.63 -1.38
C ARG A 143 0.19 3.45 -2.82
N GLU A 144 1.01 3.93 -3.75
CA GLU A 144 0.63 3.92 -5.15
C GLU A 144 0.72 2.50 -5.73
N ALA A 145 1.76 1.74 -5.41
CA ALA A 145 1.85 0.35 -5.88
C ALA A 145 0.68 -0.49 -5.36
N SER A 146 0.31 -0.35 -4.08
CA SER A 146 -0.86 -1.01 -3.49
C SER A 146 -2.15 -0.65 -4.21
N SER A 147 -2.45 0.64 -4.35
CA SER A 147 -3.69 1.12 -4.98
C SER A 147 -3.83 0.68 -6.44
N TYR A 148 -2.78 0.89 -7.25
CA TYR A 148 -2.80 0.49 -8.64
C TYR A 148 -2.81 -1.04 -8.81
N ALA A 149 -2.11 -1.78 -7.96
CA ALA A 149 -2.15 -3.24 -8.00
C ALA A 149 -3.55 -3.78 -7.70
N ALA A 150 -4.23 -3.20 -6.72
CA ALA A 150 -5.59 -3.61 -6.34
C ALA A 150 -6.60 -3.34 -7.47
N ARG A 151 -6.46 -2.20 -8.15
CA ARG A 151 -7.28 -1.86 -9.33
C ARG A 151 -6.99 -2.74 -10.53
N ALA A 152 -5.71 -3.09 -10.75
CA ALA A 152 -5.34 -4.01 -11.82
C ALA A 152 -6.01 -5.38 -11.64
N VAL A 153 -5.99 -5.90 -10.41
CA VAL A 153 -6.69 -7.13 -10.03
C VAL A 153 -8.19 -7.02 -10.29
N ALA A 154 -8.82 -5.95 -9.82
CA ALA A 154 -10.27 -5.77 -9.92
C ALA A 154 -10.78 -5.55 -11.37
N TRP A 155 -9.92 -5.07 -12.27
CA TRP A 155 -10.27 -4.82 -13.67
C TRP A 155 -9.82 -5.92 -14.62
N ASP A 156 -9.06 -6.90 -14.14
CA ASP A 156 -8.65 -8.06 -14.92
C ASP A 156 -9.82 -9.04 -15.04
N ILE A 157 -10.46 -9.06 -16.21
CA ILE A 157 -11.62 -9.93 -16.51
C ILE A 157 -11.28 -11.43 -16.43
N HIS A 158 -10.01 -11.80 -16.45
CA HIS A 158 -9.56 -13.18 -16.38
C HIS A 158 -9.27 -13.64 -14.95
N ARG A 159 -9.30 -12.72 -13.98
CA ARG A 159 -8.98 -12.99 -12.59
C ARG A 159 -10.25 -13.11 -11.77
N ASP A 160 -10.39 -14.22 -11.05
CA ASP A 160 -11.45 -14.41 -10.08
C ASP A 160 -11.06 -13.78 -8.73
N ALA A 161 -10.95 -12.45 -8.70
CA ALA A 161 -10.68 -11.69 -7.49
C ALA A 161 -11.34 -10.30 -7.55
N THR A 162 -11.87 -9.87 -6.41
CA THR A 162 -12.46 -8.53 -6.26
C THR A 162 -11.43 -7.55 -5.69
N LEU A 163 -11.70 -6.25 -5.85
CA LEU A 163 -10.94 -5.20 -5.17
C LEU A 163 -10.83 -5.46 -3.67
N GLU A 164 -11.94 -5.82 -3.02
CA GLU A 164 -12.00 -6.08 -1.58
C GLU A 164 -11.15 -7.28 -1.18
N SER A 165 -11.19 -8.38 -1.95
CA SER A 165 -10.36 -9.56 -1.66
C SER A 165 -8.86 -9.28 -1.80
N GLU A 166 -8.48 -8.43 -2.75
CA GLU A 166 -7.09 -8.02 -2.96
C GLU A 166 -6.63 -7.03 -1.89
N GLU A 167 -7.47 -6.06 -1.50
CA GLU A 167 -7.19 -5.15 -0.39
C GLU A 167 -7.03 -5.92 0.93
N ALA A 168 -7.88 -6.92 1.19
CA ALA A 168 -7.75 -7.78 2.36
C ALA A 168 -6.40 -8.53 2.36
N TRP A 169 -6.01 -9.12 1.21
CA TRP A 169 -4.70 -9.76 1.06
C TRP A 169 -3.55 -8.77 1.32
N GLN A 170 -3.63 -7.56 0.74
CA GLN A 170 -2.62 -6.53 0.93
C GLN A 170 -2.55 -6.04 2.38
N ALA A 171 -3.68 -5.92 3.07
CA ALA A 171 -3.71 -5.55 4.49
C ALA A 171 -2.99 -6.61 5.34
N ASP A 172 -3.26 -7.90 5.09
CA ASP A 172 -2.58 -9.00 5.79
C ASP A 172 -1.08 -9.06 5.47
N GLU A 173 -0.71 -8.87 4.21
CA GLU A 173 0.68 -8.80 3.78
C GLU A 173 1.41 -7.62 4.45
N LEU A 174 0.77 -6.45 4.54
CA LEU A 174 1.32 -5.30 5.22
C LEU A 174 1.53 -5.59 6.71
N ARG A 175 0.57 -6.22 7.40
CA ARG A 175 0.73 -6.65 8.80
C ARG A 175 1.92 -7.58 8.97
N GLN A 176 2.06 -8.59 8.10
CA GLN A 176 3.17 -9.54 8.16
C GLN A 176 4.52 -8.84 7.94
N ILE A 177 4.60 -7.92 6.98
CA ILE A 177 5.83 -7.19 6.65
C ILE A 177 6.23 -6.24 7.77
N VAL A 178 5.30 -5.48 8.35
CA VAL A 178 5.64 -4.53 9.42
C VAL A 178 5.82 -5.23 10.76
N GLY A 179 5.12 -6.35 10.98
CA GLY A 179 5.15 -7.11 12.22
C GLY A 179 5.02 -6.19 13.43
N ASN A 180 5.83 -6.45 14.45
CA ASN A 180 5.77 -5.72 15.71
C ASN A 180 6.37 -4.30 15.65
N ASP A 181 6.92 -3.86 14.50
CA ASP A 181 7.52 -2.52 14.40
C ASP A 181 6.46 -1.41 14.58
N ILE A 182 5.20 -1.71 14.24
CA ILE A 182 4.10 -0.75 14.35
C ILE A 182 3.50 -0.70 15.76
N ASP A 183 3.68 -1.75 16.57
CA ASP A 183 3.01 -1.91 17.87
C ASP A 183 3.32 -0.76 18.83
N ARG A 184 4.61 -0.36 18.92
CA ARG A 184 5.02 0.75 19.78
C ARG A 184 4.37 2.07 19.37
N LEU A 185 4.24 2.31 18.07
CA LEU A 185 3.63 3.53 17.55
C LEU A 185 2.12 3.55 17.82
N ILE A 186 1.46 2.40 17.71
CA ILE A 186 0.04 2.25 18.06
C ILE A 186 -0.16 2.49 19.55
N GLN A 187 0.68 1.94 20.43
CA GLN A 187 0.59 2.15 21.88
C GLN A 187 0.73 3.61 22.27
N VAL A 188 1.70 4.33 21.68
CA VAL A 188 1.88 5.78 21.92
C VAL A 188 0.63 6.55 21.49
N ALA A 189 0.11 6.28 20.28
CA ALA A 189 -1.10 6.94 19.81
C ALA A 189 -2.35 6.56 20.61
N ALA A 190 -2.41 5.34 21.15
CA ALA A 190 -3.50 4.91 22.02
C ALA A 190 -3.50 5.77 23.27
N TYR A 191 -2.35 5.98 23.91
CA TYR A 191 -2.21 6.85 25.07
C TYR A 191 -2.72 8.28 24.82
N GLU A 192 -2.32 8.87 23.69
CA GLU A 192 -2.80 10.20 23.26
C GLU A 192 -4.32 10.24 23.06
N SER A 193 -4.91 9.18 22.51
CA SER A 193 -6.35 9.09 22.28
C SER A 193 -7.18 9.07 23.57
N TYR A 194 -6.57 8.71 24.71
CA TYR A 194 -7.19 8.73 26.04
C TYR A 194 -7.07 10.08 26.76
N GLY A 195 -6.48 11.11 26.13
CA GLY A 195 -6.47 12.48 26.66
C GLY A 195 -5.49 12.73 27.80
N HIS A 196 -4.50 11.86 27.99
CA HIS A 196 -3.38 12.15 28.88
C HIS A 196 -2.28 12.81 28.04
N ALA A 197 -2.29 14.13 27.97
CA ALA A 197 -1.11 14.86 27.53
C ALA A 197 0.02 14.62 28.57
N PRO A 198 1.29 14.44 28.15
CA PRO A 198 2.41 14.31 29.07
C PRO A 198 2.56 15.52 30.00
#